data_AF-Q1GZK4-F1
#
_entry.id   AF-Q1GZK4-F1
#
_cell.length_a   1.000
_cell.length_b   1.000
_cell.length_c   1.000
_cell.angle_alpha   90.00
_cell.angle_beta   90.00
_cell.angle_gamma   90.00
#
_symmetry.space_group_name_H-M   'P 1'
#
loop_
_entity.id
_entity.type
_entity.pdbx_description
1 polymer ?
#
loop_
_entity_poly.entity_id
_entity_poly.type
_entity_poly.pdbx_seq_one_letter_code
_entity_poly.pdbx_strand_id
1 'polypeptide(L)'
;MDAMAADKGMLRMFARGRVQWLNTSCEAYLCQQFGIKKQQDWPLAVLARLGERVPVDGAYWMLASPVHFSLQRDSFVLARPAPLALHLQESEALRISLNRHFAGAGLEFLPGAQGHWHLRLSSVPALSTTAVETVAGHDVASWLPQGEDAQHWRQLLNEMQMLLFDHEVNQAREARGELAVNSVWLHGGGILPSPSETAACKVYGENATLKGMAQLAGVSHAAVATLRTVMQEGPPHAVLQSPYVGLGNEWCELLWQALKARRVREVDLYFPWSHRMLHVQLRPADVFKFWRKPIALETYF
;
A
#
# COMPACT_ATOMS: atom_id res chain seq x y z
N MET A 1 16.56 6.49 1.81
CA MET A 1 16.66 7.65 2.72
C MET A 1 17.74 8.61 2.26
N ASP A 2 18.91 8.13 1.85
CA ASP A 2 20.06 8.97 1.48
C ASP A 2 19.77 10.00 0.38
N ALA A 3 19.02 9.62 -0.66
CA ALA A 3 18.60 10.55 -1.72
C ALA A 3 17.67 11.67 -1.22
N MET A 4 16.81 11.37 -0.24
CA MET A 4 15.91 12.35 0.36
C MET A 4 16.66 13.27 1.34
N ALA A 5 17.57 12.71 2.15
CA ALA A 5 18.34 13.48 3.12
C ALA A 5 19.22 14.56 2.49
N ALA A 6 19.67 14.32 1.24
CA ALA A 6 20.48 15.28 0.48
C ALA A 6 19.66 16.35 -0.28
N ASP A 7 18.33 16.22 -0.37
CA ASP A 7 17.49 17.13 -1.16
C ASP A 7 17.19 18.44 -0.41
N LYS A 8 18.03 19.45 -0.69
CA LYS A 8 17.89 20.80 -0.14
C LYS A 8 16.55 21.46 -0.47
N GLY A 9 15.96 21.15 -1.62
CA GLY A 9 14.65 21.67 -2.03
C GLY A 9 13.55 21.14 -1.13
N MET A 10 13.59 19.84 -0.86
CA MET A 10 12.63 19.17 0.03
C MET A 10 12.76 19.68 1.46
N LEU A 11 13.97 19.76 2.01
CA LEU A 11 14.20 20.28 3.36
C LEU A 11 13.73 21.75 3.51
N ARG A 12 13.86 22.56 2.45
CA ARG A 12 13.30 23.92 2.40
C ARG A 12 11.77 23.91 2.49
N MET A 13 11.11 23.01 1.77
CA MET A 13 9.66 22.86 1.82
C MET A 13 9.21 22.41 3.22
N PHE A 14 9.92 21.48 3.85
CA PHE A 14 9.59 20.98 5.20
C PHE A 14 9.72 22.08 6.25
N ALA A 15 10.82 22.86 6.21
CA ALA A 15 11.02 23.94 7.18
C ALA A 15 9.96 25.03 7.09
N ARG A 16 9.42 25.30 5.89
CA ARG A 16 8.50 26.42 5.66
C ARG A 16 7.04 26.01 5.69
N GLY A 17 6.72 24.77 5.32
CA GLY A 17 5.39 24.20 5.40
C GLY A 17 4.89 23.98 6.83
N ARG A 18 3.63 23.57 6.93
CA ARG A 18 3.07 22.99 8.15
C ARG A 18 3.35 21.50 8.14
N VAL A 19 4.19 21.06 9.07
CA VAL A 19 4.56 19.64 9.22
C VAL A 19 3.72 19.04 10.34
N GLN A 20 3.15 17.87 10.10
CA GLN A 20 2.43 17.10 11.10
C GLN A 20 2.60 15.59 10.88
N TRP A 21 2.57 14.85 11.98
CA TRP A 21 2.54 13.40 11.96
C TRP A 21 1.09 12.93 11.94
N LEU A 22 0.76 12.08 10.96
CA LEU A 22 -0.52 11.41 10.88
C LEU A 22 -0.37 9.96 11.33
N ASN A 23 -1.25 9.52 12.23
CA ASN A 23 -1.32 8.14 12.70
C ASN A 23 -2.21 7.30 11.78
N THR A 24 -1.88 7.28 10.48
CA THR A 24 -2.62 6.55 9.45
C THR A 24 -1.65 6.08 8.37
N SER A 25 -2.00 5.00 7.67
CA SER A 25 -1.23 4.53 6.50
C SER A 25 -1.56 5.36 5.26
N CYS A 26 -0.74 5.22 4.21
CA CYS A 26 -0.98 5.88 2.93
C CYS A 26 -2.30 5.44 2.29
N GLU A 27 -2.57 4.14 2.30
CA GLU A 27 -3.76 3.51 1.74
C GLU A 27 -5.02 3.94 2.50
N ALA A 28 -4.94 3.97 3.83
CA ALA A 28 -6.01 4.45 4.68
C ALA A 28 -6.36 5.91 4.41
N TYR A 29 -5.33 6.75 4.24
CA TYR A 29 -5.51 8.16 3.89
C TYR A 29 -6.11 8.33 2.48
N LEU A 30 -5.62 7.57 1.49
CA LEU A 30 -6.17 7.59 0.14
C LEU A 30 -7.65 7.18 0.15
N CYS A 31 -8.03 6.10 0.83
CA CYS A 31 -9.44 5.73 0.98
C CYS A 31 -10.30 6.91 1.48
N GLN A 32 -9.83 7.64 2.49
CA GLN A 32 -10.54 8.82 3.01
C GLN A 32 -10.67 9.93 1.95
N GLN A 33 -9.63 10.21 1.17
CA GLN A 33 -9.66 11.22 0.10
C GLN A 33 -10.62 10.86 -1.04
N PHE A 34 -10.83 9.56 -1.27
CA PHE A 34 -11.84 9.08 -2.22
C PHE A 34 -13.23 8.92 -1.61
N GLY A 35 -13.45 9.27 -0.34
CA GLY A 35 -14.73 9.14 0.35
C GLY A 35 -15.10 7.69 0.71
N ILE A 36 -14.15 6.76 0.58
CA ILE A 36 -14.36 5.35 0.88
C ILE A 36 -14.42 5.19 2.40
N LYS A 37 -15.46 4.50 2.88
CA LYS A 37 -15.63 4.22 4.31
C LYS A 37 -14.88 2.95 4.70
N LYS A 38 -14.25 2.98 5.89
CA LYS A 38 -13.68 1.79 6.49
C LYS A 38 -14.81 0.81 6.84
N GLN A 39 -14.61 -0.47 6.52
CA GLN A 39 -15.46 -1.58 6.97
C GLN A 39 -14.83 -2.14 8.26
N GLN A 40 -14.70 -3.47 8.38
CA GLN A 40 -13.80 -4.04 9.39
C GLN A 40 -12.35 -3.56 9.15
N ASP A 41 -11.93 -3.61 7.89
CA ASP A 41 -10.69 -3.02 7.38
C ASP A 41 -10.98 -2.01 6.27
N TRP A 42 -9.92 -1.39 5.75
CA TRP A 42 -10.02 -0.68 4.48
C TRP A 42 -10.17 -1.73 3.37
N PRO A 43 -11.12 -1.58 2.43
CA PRO A 43 -11.43 -2.59 1.41
C PRO A 43 -10.38 -2.59 0.27
N LEU A 44 -9.11 -2.72 0.63
CA LEU A 44 -7.98 -2.55 -0.29
C LEU A 44 -7.93 -3.65 -1.36
N ALA A 45 -8.31 -4.87 -1.01
CA ALA A 45 -8.28 -6.02 -1.91
C ALA A 45 -9.25 -5.89 -3.09
N VAL A 46 -10.52 -5.62 -2.79
CA VAL A 46 -11.54 -5.46 -3.84
C VAL A 46 -11.27 -4.24 -4.71
N LEU A 47 -10.71 -3.16 -4.13
CA LEU A 47 -10.26 -1.99 -4.88
C LEU A 47 -9.06 -2.34 -5.77
N ALA A 48 -8.07 -3.07 -5.27
CA ALA A 48 -6.94 -3.52 -6.07
C ALA A 48 -7.41 -4.36 -7.26
N ARG A 49 -8.31 -5.33 -7.02
CA ARG A 49 -8.89 -6.17 -8.07
C ARG A 49 -9.65 -5.36 -9.12
N LEU A 50 -10.43 -4.38 -8.68
CA LEU A 50 -11.12 -3.45 -9.59
C LEU A 50 -10.10 -2.68 -10.45
N GLY A 51 -9.01 -2.18 -9.86
CA GLY A 51 -7.95 -1.47 -10.56
C GLY A 51 -7.11 -2.33 -11.51
N GLU A 52 -7.07 -3.64 -11.28
CA GLU A 52 -6.54 -4.65 -12.21
C GLU A 52 -7.49 -4.91 -13.40
N ARG A 53 -8.67 -4.28 -13.42
CA ARG A 53 -9.74 -4.46 -14.41
C ARG A 53 -10.26 -5.89 -14.49
N VAL A 54 -10.21 -6.60 -13.36
CA VAL A 54 -10.78 -7.94 -13.21
C VAL A 54 -12.17 -7.80 -12.57
N PRO A 55 -13.18 -8.58 -13.02
CA PRO A 55 -14.51 -8.54 -12.41
C PRO A 55 -14.47 -8.77 -10.89
N VAL A 56 -15.26 -7.95 -10.20
CA VAL A 56 -15.54 -8.03 -8.76
C VAL A 56 -17.02 -8.28 -8.58
N ASP A 57 -17.37 -9.14 -7.65
CA ASP A 57 -18.75 -9.45 -7.26
C ASP A 57 -19.02 -8.92 -5.84
N GLY A 58 -20.17 -9.26 -5.27
CA GLY A 58 -20.53 -8.90 -3.90
C GLY A 58 -19.85 -9.73 -2.81
N ALA A 59 -18.86 -10.56 -3.15
CA ALA A 59 -18.13 -11.36 -2.18
C ALA A 59 -17.18 -10.50 -1.32
N TYR A 60 -16.67 -11.08 -0.24
CA TYR A 60 -15.62 -10.45 0.55
C TYR A 60 -14.25 -10.81 -0.02
N TRP A 61 -13.40 -9.80 -0.20
CA TRP A 61 -12.08 -9.95 -0.81
C TRP A 61 -10.99 -9.55 0.17
N MET A 62 -9.87 -10.27 0.17
CA MET A 62 -8.66 -9.94 0.93
C MET A 62 -7.42 -10.00 0.03
N LEU A 63 -6.39 -9.22 0.36
CA LEU A 63 -5.07 -9.39 -0.21
C LEU A 63 -4.40 -10.56 0.49
N ALA A 64 -3.91 -11.52 -0.28
CA ALA A 64 -3.18 -12.68 0.20
C ALA A 64 -1.73 -12.57 -0.27
N SER A 65 -0.83 -12.18 0.65
CA SER A 65 0.55 -11.84 0.32
C SER A 65 1.47 -13.02 0.65
N PRO A 66 2.14 -13.65 -0.33
CA PRO A 66 3.14 -14.67 -0.05
C PRO A 66 4.30 -14.08 0.77
N VAL A 67 4.61 -14.67 1.93
CA VAL A 67 5.61 -14.13 2.86
C VAL A 67 6.52 -15.21 3.43
N HIS A 68 7.61 -14.78 4.04
CA HIS A 68 8.50 -15.62 4.84
C HIS A 68 8.51 -15.15 6.30
N PHE A 69 8.18 -16.03 7.22
CA PHE A 69 8.42 -15.84 8.65
C PHE A 69 9.79 -16.40 9.00
N SER A 70 10.68 -15.52 9.47
CA SER A 70 11.99 -15.88 10.01
C SER A 70 11.84 -16.20 11.50
N LEU A 71 12.22 -17.42 11.89
CA LEU A 71 12.33 -17.77 13.30
C LEU A 71 13.52 -17.03 13.92
N GLN A 72 13.26 -16.26 14.96
CA GLN A 72 14.26 -15.72 15.87
C GLN A 72 14.17 -16.47 17.20
N ARG A 73 15.05 -16.16 18.17
CA ARG A 73 15.16 -16.92 19.43
C ARG A 73 13.81 -17.12 20.13
N ASP A 74 13.00 -16.07 20.22
CA ASP A 74 11.71 -16.06 20.94
C ASP A 74 10.57 -15.43 20.13
N SER A 75 10.74 -15.21 18.82
CA SER A 75 9.75 -14.51 17.97
C SER A 75 9.77 -14.96 16.52
N PHE A 76 8.67 -14.67 15.81
CA PHE A 76 8.58 -14.81 14.36
C PHE A 76 8.56 -13.44 13.72
N VAL A 77 9.58 -13.12 12.94
CA VAL A 77 9.66 -11.84 12.23
C VAL A 77 9.23 -12.03 10.79
N LEU A 78 8.35 -11.15 10.30
CA LEU A 78 7.99 -11.12 8.88
C LEU A 78 9.17 -10.58 8.08
N ALA A 79 9.85 -11.44 7.33
CA ALA A 79 11.06 -11.06 6.59
C ALA A 79 10.74 -10.08 5.46
N ARG A 80 11.74 -9.27 5.09
CA ARG A 80 11.68 -8.40 3.90
C ARG A 80 12.42 -9.06 2.73
N PRO A 81 11.95 -8.91 1.48
CA PRO A 81 10.77 -8.15 1.05
C PRO A 81 9.45 -8.85 1.39
N ALA A 82 8.37 -8.08 1.50
CA ALA A 82 7.01 -8.58 1.72
C ALA A 82 6.00 -7.73 0.92
N PRO A 83 5.20 -8.32 0.01
CA PRO A 83 5.22 -9.74 -0.39
C PRO A 83 6.56 -10.17 -1.01
N LEU A 84 6.81 -11.48 -1.02
CA LEU A 84 7.93 -12.07 -1.74
C LEU A 84 7.72 -11.95 -3.26
N ALA A 85 8.79 -11.65 -3.99
CA ALA A 85 8.78 -11.69 -5.44
C ALA A 85 8.83 -13.16 -5.91
N LEU A 86 7.76 -13.59 -6.58
CA LEU A 86 7.61 -14.94 -7.12
C LEU A 86 7.59 -14.90 -8.64
N HIS A 87 8.15 -15.93 -9.28
CA HIS A 87 7.88 -16.16 -10.69
C HIS A 87 6.42 -16.57 -10.89
N LEU A 88 5.88 -16.31 -12.09
CA LEU A 88 4.48 -16.62 -12.41
C LEU A 88 4.14 -18.10 -12.15
N GLN A 89 5.03 -19.01 -12.53
CA GLN A 89 4.83 -20.46 -12.35
C GLN A 89 4.86 -20.87 -10.87
N GLU A 90 5.71 -20.25 -10.06
CA GLU A 90 5.77 -20.50 -8.60
C GLU A 90 4.48 -20.04 -7.93
N SER A 91 4.08 -18.81 -8.23
CA SER A 91 2.82 -18.21 -7.77
C SER A 91 1.62 -19.09 -8.15
N GLU A 92 1.57 -19.57 -9.39
CA GLU A 92 0.52 -20.48 -9.87
C GLU A 92 0.49 -21.79 -9.08
N ALA A 93 1.63 -22.48 -8.96
CA ALA A 93 1.72 -23.77 -8.30
C ALA A 93 1.29 -23.70 -6.83
N LEU A 94 1.74 -22.67 -6.10
CA LEU A 94 1.35 -22.45 -4.71
C LEU A 94 -0.16 -22.20 -4.56
N ARG A 95 -0.75 -21.36 -5.41
CA ARG A 95 -2.21 -21.12 -5.38
C ARG A 95 -3.01 -22.37 -5.74
N ILE A 96 -2.55 -23.18 -6.70
CA ILE A 96 -3.21 -24.44 -7.05
C ILE A 96 -3.25 -25.38 -5.83
N SER A 97 -2.13 -25.52 -5.13
CA SER A 97 -2.05 -26.33 -3.90
C SER A 97 -2.98 -25.80 -2.82
N LEU A 98 -3.00 -24.48 -2.58
CA LEU A 98 -3.90 -23.84 -1.61
C LEU A 98 -5.38 -24.04 -1.98
N ASN A 99 -5.76 -23.81 -3.22
CA ASN A 99 -7.14 -23.99 -3.69
C ASN A 99 -7.60 -25.44 -3.63
N ARG A 100 -6.70 -26.40 -3.88
CA ARG A 100 -7.00 -27.82 -3.71
C ARG A 100 -7.24 -28.17 -2.24
N HIS A 101 -6.41 -27.64 -1.35
CA HIS A 101 -6.51 -27.91 0.09
C HIS A 101 -7.77 -27.31 0.70
N PHE A 102 -8.09 -26.06 0.37
CA PHE A 102 -9.27 -25.34 0.88
C PHE A 102 -10.52 -25.50 0.01
N ALA A 103 -10.57 -26.51 -0.86
CA ALA A 103 -11.73 -26.78 -1.69
C ALA A 103 -12.97 -27.03 -0.81
N GLY A 104 -14.04 -26.28 -1.05
CA GLY A 104 -15.27 -26.36 -0.26
C GLY A 104 -15.25 -25.59 1.07
N ALA A 105 -14.10 -25.04 1.48
CA ALA A 105 -13.99 -24.20 2.69
C ALA A 105 -14.44 -22.74 2.45
N GLY A 106 -14.81 -22.38 1.22
CA GLY A 106 -15.23 -21.03 0.87
C GLY A 106 -14.08 -20.05 0.67
N LEU A 107 -12.83 -20.54 0.55
CA LEU A 107 -11.63 -19.77 0.26
C LEU A 107 -11.19 -20.03 -1.18
N GLU A 108 -10.97 -18.97 -1.96
CA GLU A 108 -10.48 -19.07 -3.33
C GLU A 108 -9.32 -18.08 -3.55
N PHE A 109 -8.12 -18.62 -3.77
CA PHE A 109 -6.90 -17.88 -4.06
C PHE A 109 -6.76 -17.63 -5.56
N LEU A 110 -6.79 -16.37 -5.95
CA LEU A 110 -6.80 -15.90 -7.34
C LEU A 110 -5.52 -15.11 -7.64
N PRO A 111 -5.07 -15.08 -8.91
CA PRO A 111 -3.96 -14.21 -9.32
C PRO A 111 -4.24 -12.75 -8.97
N GLY A 112 -3.20 -12.00 -8.63
CA GLY A 112 -3.24 -10.55 -8.38
C GLY A 112 -1.96 -9.86 -8.86
N ALA A 113 -1.89 -8.55 -8.67
CA ALA A 113 -0.74 -7.73 -9.06
C ALA A 113 0.19 -7.40 -7.89
N GLN A 114 1.38 -6.88 -8.22
CA GLN A 114 2.34 -6.32 -7.25
C GLN A 114 2.81 -7.32 -6.17
N GLY A 115 2.83 -8.61 -6.52
CA GLY A 115 3.23 -9.68 -5.62
C GLY A 115 2.13 -10.16 -4.67
N HIS A 116 0.95 -9.54 -4.69
CA HIS A 116 -0.21 -10.02 -3.93
C HIS A 116 -1.05 -10.98 -4.77
N TRP A 117 -1.70 -11.92 -4.08
CA TRP A 117 -2.86 -12.65 -4.59
C TRP A 117 -4.15 -12.01 -4.08
N HIS A 118 -5.27 -12.40 -4.67
CA HIS A 118 -6.60 -12.08 -4.15
C HIS A 118 -7.19 -13.33 -3.49
N LEU A 119 -7.74 -13.18 -2.29
CA LEU A 119 -8.51 -14.22 -1.62
C LEU A 119 -9.98 -13.82 -1.65
N ARG A 120 -10.81 -14.57 -2.36
CA ARG A 120 -12.27 -14.42 -2.35
C ARG A 120 -12.86 -15.33 -1.29
N LEU A 121 -13.77 -14.79 -0.48
CA LEU A 121 -14.47 -15.52 0.57
C LEU A 121 -15.97 -15.61 0.27
N SER A 122 -16.57 -16.76 0.58
CA SER A 122 -18.01 -16.97 0.46
C SER A 122 -18.83 -16.26 1.56
N SER A 123 -18.18 -15.89 2.67
CA SER A 123 -18.80 -15.20 3.81
C SER A 123 -17.95 -14.01 4.26
N VAL A 124 -18.60 -13.03 4.92
CA VAL A 124 -17.93 -11.88 5.52
C VAL A 124 -17.41 -12.30 6.90
N PRO A 125 -16.09 -12.30 7.14
CA PRO A 125 -15.55 -12.63 8.46
C PRO A 125 -15.63 -11.44 9.42
N ALA A 126 -15.82 -11.71 10.70
CA ALA A 126 -15.66 -10.75 11.79
C ALA A 126 -14.18 -10.63 12.18
N LEU A 127 -13.38 -10.04 11.28
CA LEU A 127 -11.93 -10.00 11.34
C LEU A 127 -11.42 -8.58 11.06
N SER A 128 -10.41 -8.13 11.82
CA SER A 128 -9.57 -6.99 11.46
C SER A 128 -8.13 -7.44 11.29
N THR A 129 -7.49 -6.90 10.26
CA THR A 129 -6.16 -7.30 9.79
C THR A 129 -5.21 -6.11 9.71
N THR A 130 -3.93 -6.42 9.59
CA THR A 130 -2.87 -5.42 9.48
C THR A 130 -2.25 -5.50 8.08
N ALA A 131 -2.00 -4.37 7.42
CA ALA A 131 -1.35 -4.35 6.11
C ALA A 131 0.05 -4.98 6.17
N VAL A 132 0.47 -5.69 5.12
CA VAL A 132 1.76 -6.41 5.13
C VAL A 132 2.96 -5.47 5.26
N GLU A 133 2.88 -4.28 4.68
CA GLU A 133 3.90 -3.23 4.70
C GLU A 133 4.13 -2.67 6.12
N THR A 134 3.09 -2.73 6.95
CA THR A 134 3.11 -2.31 8.36
C THR A 134 3.90 -3.34 9.16
N VAL A 135 3.67 -4.64 8.95
CA VAL A 135 4.25 -5.72 9.76
C VAL A 135 5.65 -6.13 9.30
N ALA A 136 5.97 -5.96 8.01
CA ALA A 136 7.25 -6.32 7.44
C ALA A 136 8.43 -5.81 8.28
N GLY A 137 9.35 -6.69 8.65
CA GLY A 137 10.51 -6.45 9.49
C GLY A 137 10.26 -6.45 11.01
N HIS A 138 9.04 -6.73 11.46
CA HIS A 138 8.68 -6.78 12.87
C HIS A 138 8.21 -8.18 13.29
N ASP A 139 8.19 -8.41 14.61
CA ASP A 139 7.53 -9.57 15.19
C ASP A 139 6.04 -9.55 14.85
N VAL A 140 5.51 -10.66 14.34
CA VAL A 140 4.13 -10.79 13.87
C VAL A 140 3.10 -10.95 14.99
N ALA A 141 3.51 -11.33 16.20
CA ALA A 141 2.59 -11.78 17.26
C ALA A 141 1.47 -10.77 17.56
N SER A 142 1.79 -9.47 17.61
CA SER A 142 0.83 -8.40 17.88
C SER A 142 0.00 -7.96 16.66
N TRP A 143 0.31 -8.47 15.47
CA TRP A 143 -0.31 -8.03 14.20
C TRP A 143 -1.13 -9.10 13.51
N LEU A 144 -1.13 -10.32 14.05
CA LEU A 144 -2.00 -11.40 13.60
C LEU A 144 -3.47 -10.96 13.63
N PRO A 145 -4.33 -11.60 12.81
CA PRO A 145 -5.74 -11.22 12.73
C PRO A 145 -6.42 -11.20 14.10
N GLN A 146 -7.28 -10.20 14.30
CA GLN A 146 -8.04 -9.94 15.53
C GLN A 146 -9.55 -9.92 15.22
N GLY A 147 -10.39 -10.06 16.25
CA GLY A 147 -11.86 -10.11 16.11
C GLY A 147 -12.44 -11.44 16.56
N GLU A 148 -13.75 -11.61 16.37
CA GLU A 148 -14.50 -12.80 16.82
C GLU A 148 -14.02 -14.07 16.12
N ASP A 149 -13.66 -13.97 14.82
CA ASP A 149 -13.19 -15.12 14.04
C ASP A 149 -11.67 -15.35 14.14
N ALA A 150 -10.93 -14.56 14.93
CA ALA A 150 -9.46 -14.55 14.95
C ALA A 150 -8.84 -15.93 15.20
N GLN A 151 -9.43 -16.74 16.08
CA GLN A 151 -8.91 -18.08 16.37
C GLN A 151 -9.02 -19.02 15.16
N HIS A 152 -10.16 -19.00 14.47
CA HIS A 152 -10.37 -19.79 13.26
C HIS A 152 -9.37 -19.39 12.17
N TRP A 153 -9.18 -18.08 11.95
CA TRP A 153 -8.20 -17.59 10.98
C TRP A 153 -6.75 -17.92 11.33
N ARG A 154 -6.39 -17.93 12.62
CA ARG A 154 -5.07 -18.40 13.05
C ARG A 154 -4.86 -19.90 12.77
N GLN A 155 -5.91 -20.72 12.89
CA GLN A 155 -5.85 -22.13 12.50
C GLN A 155 -5.62 -22.29 11.00
N LEU A 156 -6.38 -21.56 10.17
CA LEU A 156 -6.20 -21.54 8.72
C LEU A 156 -4.77 -21.11 8.32
N LEU A 157 -4.22 -20.07 8.97
CA LEU A 157 -2.84 -19.64 8.72
C LEU A 157 -1.81 -20.70 9.10
N ASN A 158 -2.06 -21.50 10.15
CA ASN A 158 -1.19 -22.63 10.50
C ASN A 158 -1.31 -23.77 9.49
N GLU A 159 -2.52 -24.07 9.01
CA GLU A 159 -2.75 -25.06 7.95
C GLU A 159 -2.03 -24.66 6.65
N MET A 160 -2.10 -23.37 6.28
CA MET A 160 -1.33 -22.83 5.14
C MET A 160 0.17 -23.03 5.34
N GLN A 161 0.71 -22.72 6.51
CA GLN A 161 2.14 -22.93 6.80
C GLN A 161 2.53 -24.41 6.68
N MET A 162 1.73 -25.32 7.24
CA MET A 162 1.97 -26.76 7.16
C MET A 162 1.95 -27.27 5.71
N LEU A 163 1.00 -26.78 4.90
CA LEU A 163 0.89 -27.13 3.48
C LEU A 163 2.09 -26.63 2.68
N LEU A 164 2.58 -25.43 2.99
CA LEU A 164 3.66 -24.77 2.25
C LEU A 164 5.05 -25.26 2.66
N PHE A 165 5.21 -25.81 3.88
CA PHE A 165 6.50 -26.17 4.46
C PHE A 165 7.40 -27.01 3.54
N ASP A 166 6.84 -28.05 2.92
CA ASP A 166 7.60 -28.98 2.05
C ASP A 166 7.18 -28.89 0.57
N HIS A 167 6.67 -27.74 0.14
CA HIS A 167 6.22 -27.55 -1.23
C HIS A 167 7.41 -27.54 -2.21
N GLU A 168 7.31 -28.22 -3.36
CA GLU A 168 8.39 -28.32 -4.37
C GLU A 168 8.94 -26.95 -4.81
N VAL A 169 8.05 -25.95 -4.92
CA VAL A 169 8.44 -24.55 -5.17
C VAL A 169 9.42 -24.03 -4.11
N ASN A 170 9.17 -24.30 -2.83
CA ASN A 170 10.05 -23.84 -1.76
C ASN A 170 11.39 -24.57 -1.79
N GLN A 171 11.41 -25.88 -2.04
CA GLN A 171 12.66 -26.63 -2.23
C GLN A 171 13.50 -26.03 -3.38
N ALA A 172 12.86 -25.70 -4.50
CA ALA A 172 13.52 -25.08 -5.64
C ALA A 172 14.03 -23.66 -5.35
N ARG A 173 13.28 -22.86 -4.57
CA ARG A 173 13.68 -21.52 -4.13
C ARG A 173 14.89 -21.59 -3.20
N GLU A 174 14.85 -22.48 -2.21
CA GLU A 174 15.94 -22.70 -1.26
C GLU A 174 17.21 -23.19 -1.96
N ALA A 175 17.09 -24.07 -2.96
CA ALA A 175 18.22 -24.49 -3.79
C ALA A 175 18.89 -23.33 -4.55
N ARG A 176 18.17 -22.22 -4.79
CA ARG A 176 18.71 -20.99 -5.38
C ARG A 176 19.13 -19.94 -4.33
N GLY A 177 19.03 -20.25 -3.03
CA GLY A 177 19.30 -19.31 -1.95
C GLY A 177 18.21 -18.25 -1.77
N GLU A 178 17.01 -18.45 -2.31
CA GLU A 178 15.87 -17.57 -2.14
C GLU A 178 15.05 -17.95 -0.90
N LEU A 179 14.34 -16.97 -0.32
CA LEU A 179 13.44 -17.23 0.80
C LEU A 179 12.25 -18.09 0.35
N ALA A 180 11.98 -19.16 1.11
CA ALA A 180 10.78 -19.97 0.98
C ALA A 180 9.51 -19.16 1.32
N VAL A 181 8.43 -19.39 0.59
CA VAL A 181 7.08 -18.92 0.94
C VAL A 181 6.53 -19.86 1.99
N ASN A 182 6.78 -19.58 3.26
CA ASN A 182 6.32 -20.45 4.35
C ASN A 182 4.98 -20.02 4.94
N SER A 183 4.41 -18.88 4.53
CA SER A 183 3.10 -18.41 4.99
C SER A 183 2.46 -17.45 3.98
N VAL A 184 1.19 -17.11 4.21
CA VAL A 184 0.43 -16.13 3.44
C VAL A 184 -0.13 -15.09 4.40
N TRP A 185 0.24 -13.82 4.22
CA TRP A 185 -0.27 -12.72 5.03
C TRP A 185 -1.57 -12.17 4.44
N LEU A 186 -2.66 -12.29 5.19
CA LEU A 186 -4.01 -11.88 4.76
C LEU A 186 -4.34 -10.49 5.31
N HIS A 187 -4.70 -9.55 4.43
CA HIS A 187 -5.01 -8.18 4.84
C HIS A 187 -5.93 -7.41 3.90
N GLY A 188 -6.34 -6.20 4.31
CA GLY A 188 -7.06 -5.26 3.45
C GLY A 188 -8.43 -5.73 3.02
N GLY A 189 -9.11 -6.44 3.92
CA GLY A 189 -10.38 -7.12 3.66
C GLY A 189 -11.56 -6.17 3.43
N GLY A 190 -12.46 -6.55 2.51
CA GLY A 190 -13.74 -5.87 2.36
C GLY A 190 -14.56 -6.29 1.15
N ILE A 191 -15.81 -5.86 1.14
CA ILE A 191 -16.70 -5.90 -0.03
C ILE A 191 -16.55 -4.63 -0.87
N LEU A 192 -16.93 -4.66 -2.14
CA LEU A 192 -16.88 -3.46 -3.00
C LEU A 192 -17.70 -2.31 -2.38
N PRO A 193 -17.09 -1.16 -2.05
CA PRO A 193 -17.84 -0.03 -1.52
C PRO A 193 -18.67 0.65 -2.62
N SER A 194 -19.73 1.34 -2.23
CA SER A 194 -20.46 2.21 -3.16
C SER A 194 -19.57 3.36 -3.63
N PRO A 195 -19.74 3.83 -4.88
CA PRO A 195 -19.09 5.05 -5.35
C PRO A 195 -19.35 6.23 -4.40
N SER A 196 -18.31 7.03 -4.19
CA SER A 196 -18.36 8.24 -3.38
C SER A 196 -17.75 9.41 -4.14
N GLU A 197 -18.20 10.61 -3.80
CA GLU A 197 -17.64 11.83 -4.37
C GLU A 197 -16.23 12.07 -3.84
N THR A 198 -15.35 12.56 -4.71
CA THR A 198 -13.99 12.98 -4.36
C THR A 198 -13.69 14.34 -5.00
N ALA A 199 -12.85 15.13 -4.35
CA ALA A 199 -12.33 16.36 -4.93
C ALA A 199 -11.28 16.10 -6.03
N ALA A 200 -10.74 14.89 -6.12
CA ALA A 200 -9.71 14.55 -7.10
C ALA A 200 -10.28 14.57 -8.53
N CYS A 201 -9.68 15.40 -9.39
CA CYS A 201 -10.05 15.44 -10.81
C CYS A 201 -9.21 14.47 -11.66
N LYS A 202 -7.99 14.16 -11.22
CA LYS A 202 -7.08 13.25 -11.91
C LYS A 202 -6.14 12.53 -10.95
N VAL A 203 -5.84 11.28 -11.26
CA VAL A 203 -5.02 10.40 -10.45
C VAL A 203 -3.85 9.86 -11.28
N TYR A 204 -2.65 9.92 -10.72
CA TYR A 204 -1.44 9.38 -11.33
C TYR A 204 -0.81 8.38 -10.38
N GLY A 205 -0.58 7.15 -10.83
CA GLY A 205 0.00 6.12 -9.96
C GLY A 205 -0.10 4.71 -10.54
N GLU A 206 0.82 3.83 -10.13
CA GLU A 206 0.80 2.43 -10.59
C GLU A 206 0.09 1.46 -9.64
N ASN A 207 -0.14 1.87 -8.40
CA ASN A 207 -0.75 1.03 -7.38
C ASN A 207 -2.17 0.59 -7.79
N ALA A 208 -2.44 -0.72 -7.68
CA ALA A 208 -3.70 -1.31 -8.13
C ALA A 208 -4.89 -0.80 -7.31
N THR A 209 -4.72 -0.64 -6.00
CA THR A 209 -5.75 -0.08 -5.13
C THR A 209 -6.10 1.35 -5.54
N LEU A 210 -5.10 2.21 -5.79
CA LEU A 210 -5.33 3.58 -6.26
C LEU A 210 -6.05 3.63 -7.63
N LYS A 211 -5.67 2.75 -8.56
CA LYS A 211 -6.38 2.56 -9.85
C LYS A 211 -7.84 2.21 -9.62
N GLY A 212 -8.11 1.30 -8.69
CA GLY A 212 -9.47 0.91 -8.30
C GLY A 212 -10.28 2.04 -7.69
N MET A 213 -9.67 2.84 -6.80
CA MET A 213 -10.33 4.02 -6.22
C MET A 213 -10.71 5.03 -7.32
N ALA A 214 -9.80 5.31 -8.25
CA ALA A 214 -10.07 6.20 -9.37
C ALA A 214 -11.19 5.67 -10.27
N GLN A 215 -11.16 4.37 -10.60
CA GLN A 215 -12.21 3.72 -11.39
C GLN A 215 -13.57 3.76 -10.68
N LEU A 216 -13.62 3.47 -9.37
CA LEU A 216 -14.84 3.49 -8.58
C LEU A 216 -15.45 4.89 -8.51
N ALA A 217 -14.61 5.92 -8.36
CA ALA A 217 -15.03 7.32 -8.31
C ALA A 217 -15.29 7.95 -9.69
N GLY A 218 -15.06 7.22 -10.79
CA GLY A 218 -15.18 7.77 -12.15
C GLY A 218 -14.13 8.84 -12.48
N VAL A 219 -12.98 8.83 -11.80
CA VAL A 219 -11.90 9.81 -11.96
C VAL A 219 -10.88 9.31 -12.99
N SER A 220 -10.38 10.22 -13.84
CA SER A 220 -9.34 9.90 -14.82
C SER A 220 -8.07 9.42 -14.13
N HIS A 221 -7.57 8.26 -14.57
CA HIS A 221 -6.32 7.66 -14.10
C HIS A 221 -5.28 7.65 -15.21
N ALA A 222 -4.02 7.86 -14.83
CA ALA A 222 -2.85 7.68 -15.70
C ALA A 222 -1.69 7.01 -14.95
N ALA A 223 -0.78 6.42 -15.73
CA ALA A 223 0.51 5.95 -15.23
C ALA A 223 1.27 7.06 -14.50
N VAL A 224 2.26 6.69 -13.69
CA VAL A 224 3.11 7.66 -13.00
C VAL A 224 3.76 8.59 -14.03
N ALA A 225 3.43 9.87 -13.95
CA ALA A 225 4.05 10.92 -14.74
C ALA A 225 5.03 11.72 -13.88
N THR A 226 6.02 12.34 -14.52
CA THR A 226 6.86 13.32 -13.81
C THR A 226 6.01 14.48 -13.33
N LEU A 227 6.41 15.17 -12.26
CA LEU A 227 5.66 16.31 -11.78
C LEU A 227 5.53 17.41 -12.86
N ARG A 228 6.54 17.55 -13.72
CA ARG A 228 6.50 18.48 -14.87
C ARG A 228 5.29 18.20 -15.77
N THR A 229 5.07 16.93 -16.11
CA THR A 229 3.93 16.51 -16.94
C THR A 229 2.60 16.81 -16.25
N VAL A 230 2.47 16.48 -14.96
CA VAL A 230 1.26 16.78 -14.17
C VAL A 230 0.98 18.29 -14.15
N MET A 231 2.01 19.12 -13.99
CA MET A 231 1.89 20.57 -13.99
C MET A 231 1.59 21.18 -15.36
N GLN A 232 2.01 20.54 -16.45
CA GLN A 232 1.69 20.96 -17.82
C GLN A 232 0.23 20.69 -18.17
N GLU A 233 -0.30 19.55 -17.73
CA GLU A 233 -1.72 19.24 -17.91
C GLU A 233 -2.63 20.13 -17.06
N GLY A 234 -2.14 20.57 -15.90
CA GLY A 234 -2.80 21.57 -15.05
C GLY A 234 -4.19 21.17 -14.51
N PRO A 235 -4.41 19.93 -14.04
CA PRO A 235 -5.69 19.57 -13.43
C PRO A 235 -5.97 20.45 -12.18
N PRO A 236 -7.24 20.82 -11.90
CA PRO A 236 -7.57 21.64 -10.73
C PRO A 236 -7.18 20.98 -9.39
N HIS A 237 -7.33 19.66 -9.30
CA HIS A 237 -6.89 18.83 -8.18
C HIS A 237 -6.35 17.50 -8.72
N ALA A 238 -5.13 17.14 -8.31
CA ALA A 238 -4.52 15.88 -8.70
C ALA A 238 -3.93 15.13 -7.51
N VAL A 239 -4.09 13.81 -7.53
CA VAL A 239 -3.41 12.88 -6.63
C VAL A 239 -2.30 12.19 -7.41
N LEU A 240 -1.06 12.27 -6.92
CA LEU A 240 0.10 11.61 -7.53
C LEU A 240 0.76 10.70 -6.49
N GLN A 241 0.74 9.39 -6.76
CA GLN A 241 1.49 8.39 -5.99
C GLN A 241 2.65 7.90 -6.85
N SER A 242 3.88 8.16 -6.40
CA SER A 242 5.08 7.84 -7.15
C SER A 242 6.24 7.51 -6.20
N PRO A 243 7.15 6.59 -6.56
CA PRO A 243 8.45 6.52 -5.91
C PRO A 243 9.14 7.89 -5.96
N TYR A 244 9.96 8.21 -4.96
CA TYR A 244 10.64 9.52 -4.89
C TYR A 244 11.40 9.88 -6.18
N VAL A 245 12.09 8.90 -6.78
CA VAL A 245 12.82 9.07 -8.06
C VAL A 245 11.90 9.36 -9.25
N GLY A 246 10.64 8.92 -9.21
CA GLY A 246 9.66 9.08 -10.28
C GLY A 246 9.07 10.50 -10.37
N LEU A 247 9.27 11.34 -9.35
CA LEU A 247 8.84 12.75 -9.38
C LEU A 247 9.70 13.61 -10.33
N GLY A 248 10.93 13.15 -10.62
CA GLY A 248 11.95 13.86 -11.41
C GLY A 248 12.81 14.80 -10.55
N ASN A 249 14.07 15.00 -10.94
CA ASN A 249 15.08 15.71 -10.13
C ASN A 249 14.72 17.17 -9.77
N GLU A 250 13.81 17.79 -10.50
CA GLU A 250 13.44 19.21 -10.33
C GLU A 250 12.11 19.40 -9.58
N TRP A 251 11.50 18.33 -9.07
CA TRP A 251 10.13 18.36 -8.55
C TRP A 251 9.94 19.43 -7.45
N CYS A 252 10.89 19.57 -6.52
CA CYS A 252 10.84 20.59 -5.47
C CYS A 252 10.83 22.00 -6.04
N GLU A 253 11.72 22.30 -6.99
CA GLU A 253 11.81 23.64 -7.58
C GLU A 253 10.57 23.95 -8.42
N LEU A 254 10.02 22.97 -9.13
CA LEU A 254 8.77 23.12 -9.88
C LEU A 254 7.60 23.51 -8.95
N LEU A 255 7.38 22.79 -7.85
CA LEU A 255 6.35 23.14 -6.86
C LEU A 255 6.62 24.50 -6.23
N TRP A 256 7.87 24.76 -5.88
CA TRP A 256 8.26 26.01 -5.23
C TRP A 256 7.95 27.24 -6.10
N GLN A 257 8.31 27.18 -7.39
CA GLN A 257 8.01 28.25 -8.34
C GLN A 257 6.51 28.35 -8.62
N ALA A 258 5.79 27.22 -8.66
CA ALA A 258 4.34 27.22 -8.84
C ALA A 258 3.60 27.87 -7.66
N LEU A 259 4.01 27.60 -6.42
CA LEU A 259 3.50 28.25 -5.21
C LEU A 259 3.82 29.74 -5.19
N LYS A 260 5.07 30.12 -5.50
CA LYS A 260 5.50 31.54 -5.56
C LYS A 260 4.72 32.33 -6.60
N ALA A 261 4.45 31.73 -7.76
CA ALA A 261 3.65 32.29 -8.84
C ALA A 261 2.13 32.17 -8.60
N ARG A 262 1.68 31.58 -7.49
CA ARG A 262 0.28 31.29 -7.16
C ARG A 262 -0.48 30.47 -8.22
N ARG A 263 0.26 29.69 -9.03
CA ARG A 263 -0.32 28.71 -9.97
C ARG A 263 -0.86 27.48 -9.24
N VAL A 264 -0.29 27.17 -8.08
CA VAL A 264 -0.76 26.13 -7.18
C VAL A 264 -1.20 26.79 -5.87
N ARG A 265 -2.40 26.46 -5.40
CA ARG A 265 -2.99 27.03 -4.17
C ARG A 265 -2.57 26.29 -2.91
N GLU A 266 -2.34 24.99 -3.04
CA GLU A 266 -1.99 24.11 -1.94
C GLU A 266 -1.20 22.91 -2.48
N VAL A 267 -0.22 22.46 -1.72
CA VAL A 267 0.53 21.22 -1.95
C VAL A 267 0.54 20.47 -0.64
N ASP A 268 0.02 19.24 -0.65
CA ASP A 268 0.11 18.31 0.45
C ASP A 268 1.05 17.17 0.07
N LEU A 269 2.18 17.08 0.78
CA LEU A 269 3.17 16.03 0.58
C LEU A 269 3.07 15.00 1.70
N TYR A 270 3.05 13.73 1.31
CA TYR A 270 2.88 12.60 2.23
C TYR A 270 4.07 11.66 2.11
N PHE A 271 4.75 11.43 3.24
CA PHE A 271 5.90 10.52 3.33
C PHE A 271 5.58 9.42 4.32
N PRO A 272 5.27 8.19 3.86
CA PRO A 272 5.04 7.07 4.75
C PRO A 272 6.34 6.70 5.48
N TRP A 273 6.23 6.45 6.78
CA TRP A 273 7.32 6.04 7.65
C TRP A 273 6.82 5.09 8.73
N SER A 274 7.15 3.81 8.58
CA SER A 274 6.59 2.75 9.43
C SER A 274 5.05 2.87 9.48
N HIS A 275 4.44 2.95 10.66
CA HIS A 275 2.99 3.04 10.86
C HIS A 275 2.43 4.46 10.87
N ARG A 276 3.26 5.45 10.53
CA ARG A 276 2.87 6.87 10.50
C ARG A 276 3.17 7.46 9.14
N MET A 277 2.61 8.63 8.90
CA MET A 277 2.85 9.38 7.69
C MET A 277 3.20 10.83 8.03
N LEU A 278 4.36 11.27 7.59
CA LEU A 278 4.75 12.67 7.69
C LEU A 278 3.99 13.44 6.62
N HIS A 279 3.16 14.39 7.04
CA HIS A 279 2.42 15.25 6.15
C HIS A 279 3.02 16.67 6.21
N VAL A 280 3.40 17.20 5.05
CA VAL A 280 3.85 18.58 4.87
C VAL A 280 2.87 19.31 3.95
N GLN A 281 2.15 20.28 4.52
CA GLN A 281 1.27 21.16 3.77
C GLN A 281 1.98 22.47 3.45
N LEU A 282 1.88 22.94 2.20
CA LEU A 282 2.36 24.23 1.75
C LEU A 282 1.29 25.02 1.00
N ARG A 283 1.24 26.32 1.28
CA ARG A 283 0.44 27.33 0.59
C ARG A 283 1.34 28.46 0.07
N PRO A 284 0.88 29.29 -0.88
CA PRO A 284 1.67 30.40 -1.40
C PRO A 284 2.26 31.34 -0.35
N ALA A 285 1.61 31.52 0.80
CA ALA A 285 2.14 32.36 1.88
C ALA A 285 3.40 31.77 2.55
N ASP A 286 3.56 30.45 2.52
CA ASP A 286 4.67 29.77 3.20
C ASP A 286 6.03 30.03 2.53
N VAL A 287 6.03 30.41 1.25
CA VAL A 287 7.28 30.73 0.53
C VAL A 287 8.03 31.91 1.15
N PHE A 288 7.31 32.79 1.87
CA PHE A 288 7.84 33.97 2.54
C PHE A 288 8.38 33.69 3.94
N LYS A 289 8.28 32.47 4.47
CA LYS A 289 8.84 32.08 5.78
C LYS A 289 10.36 31.91 5.73
N PHE A 290 11.10 32.89 5.19
CA PHE A 290 12.55 32.81 5.00
C PHE A 290 13.34 32.72 6.31
N TRP A 291 12.74 33.12 7.44
CA TRP A 291 13.32 32.98 8.78
C TRP A 291 13.35 31.53 9.29
N ARG A 292 12.56 30.62 8.69
CA ARG A 292 12.61 29.19 9.02
C ARG A 292 13.69 28.51 8.17
N LYS A 293 14.76 28.09 8.82
CA LYS A 293 15.90 27.40 8.20
C LYS A 293 15.62 25.89 8.09
N PRO A 294 16.04 25.24 6.99
CA PRO A 294 16.06 23.79 6.88
C PRO A 294 16.84 23.15 8.03
N ILE A 295 16.28 22.08 8.61
CA ILE A 295 16.96 21.20 9.56
C ILE A 295 17.22 19.84 8.89
N ALA A 296 18.02 19.00 9.53
CA ALA A 296 18.34 17.67 9.03
C ALA A 296 17.09 16.79 8.94
N LEU A 297 17.03 15.88 7.96
CA LEU A 297 15.86 15.06 7.71
C LEU A 297 15.51 14.19 8.92
N GLU A 298 16.53 13.72 9.63
CA GLU A 298 16.48 12.90 10.83
C GLU A 298 15.83 13.64 12.01
N THR A 299 15.72 14.97 11.97
CA THR A 299 14.99 15.71 13.02
C THR A 299 13.48 15.64 12.82
N TYR A 300 13.02 15.22 11.63
CA TYR A 300 11.61 15.05 11.34
C TYR A 300 11.10 13.62 11.64
N PHE A 301 11.97 12.61 11.58
CA PHE A 301 11.69 11.16 11.67
C PHE A 301 12.16 10.56 13.00
#